data_AF-A0A3D0WSV8-F1
#
_entry.id   AF-A0A3D0WSV8-F1
#
_cell.length_a   1.000
_cell.length_b   1.000
_cell.length_c   1.000
_cell.angle_alpha   90.00
_cell.angle_beta   90.00
_cell.angle_gamma   90.00
#
_symmetry.space_group_name_H-M   'P 1'
#
loop_
_entity.id
_entity.type
_entity.pdbx_description
1 polymer ?
#
loop_
_entity_poly.entity_id
_entity_poly.type
_entity_poly.pdbx_seq_one_letter_code
_entity_poly.pdbx_strand_id
1 'polypeptide(L)'
;MKQNIPAIVILAVVLLTGAACNRQAKEAAGSIQQSSKTTVEKTEQLSKNLHDKLMSSFSPNWEMEEPAATDYPPYYGGSFIDNDGKFVICVVGNPEQYRPVLASILGTDDFLTEPCTYSYREMMQVMDRLDQFLSNSSVPADHPFLTRFAGAGADVFENRVVVQLTEMNDDAIQSFKKDISNSPAVKFEKGEAPVLM
;
A
#
# COMPACT_ATOMS: atom_id res chain seq x y z
N MET A 1 20.20 10.20 30.92
CA MET A 1 20.79 9.44 29.81
C MET A 1 19.76 9.37 28.71
N LYS A 2 20.03 9.99 27.55
CA LYS A 2 19.13 9.95 26.39
C LYS A 2 19.30 8.58 25.72
N GLN A 3 18.26 7.75 25.74
CA GLN A 3 18.22 6.53 24.93
C GLN A 3 17.59 6.88 23.59
N ASN A 4 18.35 6.66 22.53
CA ASN A 4 17.91 6.84 21.16
C ASN A 4 16.93 5.70 20.81
N ILE A 5 15.72 6.06 20.39
CA ILE A 5 14.75 5.13 19.81
C ILE A 5 15.19 4.88 18.37
N PRO A 6 15.37 3.62 17.92
CA PRO A 6 15.66 3.35 16.52
C PRO A 6 14.38 3.58 15.71
N ALA A 7 14.50 4.33 14.61
CA ALA A 7 13.42 4.54 13.66
C ALA A 7 13.00 3.16 13.10
N ILE A 8 11.75 2.77 13.35
CA ILE A 8 11.12 1.63 12.69
C ILE A 8 10.92 2.04 11.24
N VAL A 9 11.59 1.32 10.32
CA VAL A 9 11.44 1.54 8.89
C VAL A 9 10.09 0.97 8.46
N ILE A 10 9.12 1.84 8.19
CA ILE A 10 7.90 1.47 7.47
C ILE A 10 8.32 1.20 6.03
N LEU A 11 8.46 -0.08 5.68
CA LEU A 11 8.83 -0.48 4.33
C LEU A 11 7.60 -0.34 3.42
N ALA A 12 7.44 0.83 2.80
CA ALA A 12 6.63 0.95 1.59
C ALA A 12 7.35 0.14 0.50
N VAL A 13 6.84 -1.07 0.22
CA VAL A 13 7.36 -1.91 -0.86
C VAL A 13 6.99 -1.27 -2.19
N VAL A 14 7.84 -0.36 -2.67
CA VAL A 14 7.88 0.02 -4.08
C VAL A 14 8.71 -1.06 -4.79
N LEU A 15 8.02 -2.01 -5.44
CA LEU A 15 8.65 -3.01 -6.29
C LEU A 15 9.35 -2.30 -7.47
N LEU A 16 10.65 -2.07 -7.36
CA LEU A 16 11.50 -1.72 -8.49
C LEU A 16 11.95 -3.01 -9.19
N THR A 17 11.60 -3.05 -10.47
CA THR A 17 11.73 -4.10 -11.48
C THR A 17 13.04 -4.87 -11.52
N GLY A 18 12.96 -6.15 -11.86
CA GLY A 18 14.10 -7.05 -12.07
C GLY A 18 15.08 -6.58 -13.14
N ALA A 19 16.36 -6.55 -12.78
CA ALA A 19 17.45 -6.46 -13.74
C ALA A 19 17.71 -7.85 -14.33
N ALA A 20 17.15 -8.14 -15.50
CA ALA A 20 17.57 -9.29 -16.28
C ALA A 20 18.96 -9.01 -16.89
N CYS A 21 19.99 -9.66 -16.36
CA CYS A 21 21.32 -9.70 -16.95
C CYS A 21 21.25 -10.28 -18.36
N ASN A 22 21.65 -9.53 -19.39
CA ASN A 22 21.80 -10.07 -20.73
C ASN A 22 23.29 -10.21 -21.08
N ARG A 23 23.77 -11.47 -21.10
CA ARG A 23 25.07 -11.84 -21.70
C ARG A 23 24.88 -11.87 -23.22
N GLN A 24 25.77 -11.18 -23.95
CA GLN A 24 25.75 -11.17 -25.41
C GLN A 24 26.20 -12.52 -26.00
N ALA A 25 25.39 -13.07 -26.89
CA ALA A 25 25.82 -13.92 -28.00
C ALA A 25 24.90 -13.65 -29.21
N LYS A 26 25.50 -13.38 -30.37
CA LYS A 26 24.82 -13.11 -31.65
C LYS A 26 24.30 -14.41 -32.28
N GLU A 27 23.10 -14.42 -32.87
CA GLU A 27 22.84 -14.34 -34.33
C GLU A 27 21.32 -14.45 -34.69
N ALA A 28 20.95 -13.65 -35.69
CA ALA A 28 19.77 -13.52 -36.56
C ALA A 28 18.44 -14.28 -36.29
N ALA A 29 17.35 -13.50 -36.12
CA ALA A 29 16.12 -13.44 -36.94
C ALA A 29 14.88 -13.05 -36.10
N GLY A 30 14.10 -12.06 -36.56
CA GLY A 30 12.74 -11.80 -36.08
C GLY A 30 12.54 -10.47 -35.32
N SER A 31 12.08 -9.45 -36.04
CA SER A 31 11.68 -8.15 -35.51
C SER A 31 10.33 -8.20 -34.79
N ILE A 32 10.27 -8.76 -33.57
CA ILE A 32 9.15 -8.58 -32.62
C ILE A 32 9.73 -8.62 -31.19
N GLN A 33 10.34 -7.53 -30.73
CA GLN A 33 10.70 -7.40 -29.29
C GLN A 33 11.02 -5.97 -28.83
N GLN A 34 11.18 -5.02 -29.75
CA GLN A 34 11.54 -3.63 -29.41
C GLN A 34 10.34 -2.69 -29.26
N SER A 35 9.18 -3.02 -29.85
CA SER A 35 7.95 -2.21 -29.76
C SER A 35 7.22 -2.35 -28.42
N SER A 36 7.31 -3.51 -27.76
CA SER A 36 6.61 -3.79 -26.51
C SER A 36 7.25 -3.06 -25.33
N LYS A 37 8.58 -3.09 -25.20
CA LYS A 37 9.30 -2.47 -24.09
C LYS A 37 9.08 -0.95 -23.99
N THR A 38 9.20 -0.24 -25.12
CA THR A 38 8.98 1.22 -25.16
C THR A 38 7.52 1.62 -24.96
N THR A 39 6.57 0.73 -25.25
CA THR A 39 5.13 1.00 -25.03
C THR A 39 4.79 0.84 -23.55
N VAL A 40 5.26 -0.24 -22.90
CA VAL A 40 5.05 -0.49 -21.47
C VAL A 40 5.68 0.62 -20.61
N GLU A 41 6.93 1.01 -20.87
CA GLU A 41 7.61 2.09 -20.14
C GLU A 41 6.85 3.44 -20.23
N LYS A 42 6.25 3.73 -21.39
CA LYS A 42 5.43 4.95 -21.58
C LYS A 42 4.12 4.88 -20.81
N THR A 43 3.46 3.71 -20.80
CA THR A 43 2.22 3.50 -20.06
C THR A 43 2.45 3.59 -18.54
N GLU A 44 3.53 3.00 -18.03
CA GLU A 44 3.90 3.12 -16.62
C GLU A 44 4.15 4.57 -16.20
N GLN A 45 4.87 5.34 -17.01
CA GLN A 45 5.10 6.76 -16.70
C GLN A 45 3.81 7.58 -16.71
N LEU A 46 2.89 7.28 -17.64
CA LEU A 46 1.56 7.90 -17.64
C LEU A 46 0.82 7.56 -16.34
N SER A 47 0.79 6.30 -15.95
CA SER A 47 0.12 5.84 -14.74
C SER A 47 0.69 6.44 -13.46
N LYS A 48 2.01 6.64 -13.39
CA LYS A 48 2.66 7.40 -12.31
C LYS A 48 2.16 8.84 -12.25
N ASN A 49 2.14 9.54 -13.39
CA ASN A 49 1.63 10.92 -13.43
C ASN A 49 0.14 11.01 -13.04
N LEU A 50 -0.67 9.98 -13.35
CA LEU A 50 -2.06 9.90 -12.92
C LEU A 50 -2.18 9.69 -11.40
N HIS A 51 -1.32 8.83 -10.82
CA HIS A 51 -1.23 8.65 -9.38
C HIS A 51 -0.89 9.98 -8.67
N ASP A 52 0.14 10.69 -9.13
CA ASP A 52 0.57 11.95 -8.52
C ASP A 52 -0.54 13.02 -8.56
N LYS A 53 -1.26 13.13 -9.69
CA LYS A 53 -2.42 14.01 -9.81
C LYS A 53 -3.53 13.63 -8.83
N LEU A 54 -3.81 12.34 -8.69
CA LEU A 54 -4.84 11.85 -7.79
C LEU A 54 -4.47 12.18 -6.34
N MET A 55 -3.25 11.87 -5.91
CA MET A 55 -2.79 12.12 -4.55
C MET A 55 -2.76 13.62 -4.24
N SER A 56 -2.28 14.45 -5.18
CA SER A 56 -2.29 15.92 -5.06
C SER A 56 -3.70 16.50 -4.90
N SER A 57 -4.72 15.83 -5.44
CA SER A 57 -6.12 16.26 -5.28
C SER A 57 -6.68 15.98 -3.88
N PHE A 58 -6.10 15.01 -3.17
CA PHE A 58 -6.50 14.65 -1.80
C PHE A 58 -5.71 15.46 -0.77
N SER A 59 -4.40 15.60 -0.97
CA SER A 59 -3.53 16.45 -0.17
C SER A 59 -2.47 17.10 -1.06
N PRO A 60 -2.45 18.44 -1.22
CA PRO A 60 -1.51 19.13 -2.11
C PRO A 60 -0.02 18.92 -1.77
N ASN A 61 0.30 18.55 -0.53
CA ASN A 61 1.67 18.36 -0.03
C ASN A 61 1.98 16.90 0.31
N TRP A 62 1.24 15.94 -0.27
CA TRP A 62 1.33 14.51 0.05
C TRP A 62 2.74 13.89 -0.08
N GLU A 63 3.63 14.49 -0.87
CA GLU A 63 5.03 14.06 -1.01
C GLU A 63 5.93 14.49 0.15
N MET A 64 5.55 15.57 0.85
CA MET A 64 6.34 16.15 1.95
C MET A 64 5.81 15.72 3.31
N GLU A 65 4.50 15.49 3.42
CA GLU A 65 3.81 15.12 4.65
C GLU A 65 2.88 13.94 4.37
N GLU A 66 2.93 12.92 5.22
CA GLU A 66 2.00 11.78 5.12
C GLU A 66 0.56 12.31 5.27
N PRO A 67 -0.32 12.08 4.27
CA PRO A 67 -1.70 12.54 4.35
C PRO A 67 -2.41 11.88 5.53
N ALA A 68 -3.18 12.66 6.29
CA ALA A 68 -4.00 12.11 7.33
C ALA A 68 -5.05 11.17 6.70
N ALA A 69 -5.47 10.13 7.44
CA ALA A 69 -6.51 9.23 6.95
C ALA A 69 -7.77 9.99 6.47
N THR A 70 -8.10 11.12 7.11
CA THR A 70 -9.24 11.98 6.78
C THR A 70 -9.10 12.77 5.48
N ASP A 71 -7.92 12.85 4.89
CA ASP A 71 -7.68 13.56 3.63
C ASP A 71 -8.14 12.72 2.42
N TYR A 72 -8.06 11.39 2.53
CA TYR A 72 -8.53 10.49 1.49
C TYR A 72 -10.06 10.47 1.41
N PRO A 73 -10.69 10.63 0.23
CA PRO A 73 -12.14 10.56 0.11
C PRO A 73 -12.71 9.22 0.61
N PRO A 74 -13.91 9.19 1.22
CA PRO A 74 -14.51 7.96 1.75
C PRO A 74 -14.75 6.86 0.71
N TYR A 75 -14.84 7.22 -0.57
CA TYR A 75 -15.03 6.25 -1.65
C TYR A 75 -13.71 5.67 -2.16
N TYR A 76 -12.55 6.26 -1.85
CA TYR A 76 -11.27 5.84 -2.40
C TYR A 76 -10.73 4.65 -1.61
N GLY A 77 -10.43 3.54 -2.30
CA GLY A 77 -9.91 2.29 -1.73
C GLY A 77 -8.41 2.04 -1.92
N GLY A 78 -7.71 2.98 -2.58
CA GLY A 78 -6.33 2.81 -3.02
C GLY A 78 -6.22 2.84 -4.55
N SER A 79 -5.00 2.86 -5.07
CA SER A 79 -4.72 2.76 -6.50
C SER A 79 -3.47 1.95 -6.75
N PHE A 80 -3.39 1.32 -7.91
CA PHE A 80 -2.24 0.52 -8.34
C PHE A 80 -2.08 0.58 -9.86
N ILE A 81 -0.97 0.03 -10.35
CA ILE A 81 -0.71 -0.16 -11.78
C ILE A 81 -0.86 -1.66 -12.05
N ASP A 82 -1.73 -2.02 -12.99
CA ASP A 82 -1.94 -3.43 -13.36
C ASP A 82 -0.82 -3.97 -14.26
N ASN A 83 -0.91 -5.26 -14.61
CA ASN A 83 0.09 -5.93 -15.45
C ASN A 83 0.17 -5.40 -16.89
N ASP A 84 -0.85 -4.68 -17.36
CA ASP A 84 -0.88 -4.01 -18.67
C ASP A 84 -0.35 -2.56 -18.58
N GLY A 85 0.09 -2.14 -17.39
CA GLY A 85 0.60 -0.80 -17.10
C GLY A 85 -0.51 0.23 -16.87
N LYS A 86 -1.79 -0.17 -16.83
CA LYS A 86 -2.92 0.75 -16.64
C LYS A 86 -3.08 1.16 -15.18
N PHE A 87 -3.43 2.42 -14.98
CA PHE A 87 -3.75 2.95 -13.66
C PHE A 87 -5.15 2.52 -13.23
N VAL A 88 -5.22 1.82 -12.10
CA VAL A 88 -6.46 1.30 -11.52
C VAL A 88 -6.75 2.02 -10.21
N ILE A 89 -7.99 2.47 -10.03
CA ILE A 89 -8.47 3.12 -8.81
C ILE A 89 -9.54 2.24 -8.17
N CYS A 90 -9.30 1.80 -6.94
CA CYS A 90 -10.27 1.06 -6.16
C CYS A 90 -11.31 2.02 -5.58
N VAL A 91 -12.60 1.68 -5.70
CA VAL A 91 -13.73 2.49 -5.26
C VAL A 91 -14.67 1.69 -4.38
N VAL A 92 -15.01 2.21 -3.20
CA VAL A 92 -16.02 1.61 -2.32
C VAL A 92 -17.41 1.86 -2.89
N GLY A 93 -18.21 0.80 -3.00
CA GLY A 93 -19.58 0.88 -3.54
C GLY A 93 -19.61 0.74 -5.06
N ASN A 94 -20.12 1.75 -5.77
CA ASN A 94 -20.30 1.71 -7.22
C ASN A 94 -19.24 2.54 -7.97
N PRO A 95 -18.26 1.91 -8.65
CA PRO A 95 -17.22 2.62 -9.39
C PRO A 95 -17.75 3.58 -10.45
N GLU A 96 -18.81 3.21 -11.17
CA GLU A 96 -19.40 4.03 -12.25
C GLU A 96 -19.92 5.37 -11.75
N GLN A 97 -20.39 5.43 -10.50
CA GLN A 97 -20.86 6.68 -9.89
C GLN A 97 -19.72 7.69 -9.72
N TYR A 98 -18.51 7.22 -9.41
CA TYR A 98 -17.36 8.09 -9.12
C TYR A 98 -16.43 8.30 -10.32
N ARG A 99 -16.60 7.51 -11.39
CA ARG A 99 -15.79 7.61 -12.60
C ARG A 99 -15.77 9.04 -13.20
N PRO A 100 -16.88 9.79 -13.32
CA PRO A 100 -16.84 11.17 -13.83
C PRO A 100 -16.04 12.14 -12.94
N VAL A 101 -16.12 11.96 -11.61
CA VAL A 101 -15.36 12.78 -10.65
C VAL A 101 -13.86 12.50 -10.79
N LEU A 102 -13.49 11.22 -10.86
CA LEU A 102 -12.10 10.79 -11.05
C LEU A 102 -11.55 11.26 -12.40
N ALA A 103 -12.33 11.16 -13.49
CA ALA A 103 -11.92 11.66 -14.80
C ALA A 103 -11.67 13.17 -14.79
N SER A 104 -12.51 13.94 -14.07
CA SER A 104 -12.31 15.39 -13.90
C SER A 104 -11.04 15.71 -13.11
N ILE A 105 -10.69 14.94 -12.08
CA ILE A 105 -9.45 15.12 -11.30
C ILE A 105 -8.23 14.83 -12.18
N LEU A 106 -8.27 13.73 -12.93
CA LEU A 106 -7.14 13.25 -13.72
C LEU A 106 -6.95 14.03 -15.03
N GLY A 107 -8.04 14.62 -15.54
CA GLY A 107 -8.09 15.28 -16.85
C GLY A 107 -8.08 14.29 -18.03
N THR A 108 -8.49 13.04 -17.81
CA THR A 108 -8.52 11.97 -18.82
C THR A 108 -9.50 10.87 -18.40
N ASP A 109 -9.97 10.09 -19.37
CA ASP A 109 -10.72 8.84 -19.17
C ASP A 109 -9.86 7.58 -19.24
N ASP A 110 -8.55 7.72 -19.47
CA ASP A 110 -7.61 6.59 -19.64
C ASP A 110 -7.13 6.02 -18.29
N PHE A 111 -8.07 5.47 -17.52
CA PHE A 111 -7.84 4.76 -16.27
C PHE A 111 -8.97 3.74 -16.03
N LEU A 112 -8.72 2.79 -15.14
CA LEU A 112 -9.69 1.79 -14.72
C LEU A 112 -10.20 2.08 -13.31
N THR A 113 -11.44 1.64 -13.03
CA THR A 113 -12.01 1.69 -11.69
C THR A 113 -12.54 0.31 -11.31
N GLU A 114 -12.21 -0.14 -10.10
CA GLU A 114 -12.63 -1.44 -9.59
C GLU A 114 -13.37 -1.29 -8.26
N PRO A 115 -14.40 -2.11 -7.99
CA PRO A 115 -15.07 -2.08 -6.69
C PRO A 115 -14.18 -2.67 -5.60
N CYS A 116 -14.22 -2.09 -4.40
CA CYS A 116 -13.53 -2.61 -3.21
C CYS A 116 -14.43 -2.52 -1.97
N THR A 117 -14.02 -3.17 -0.88
CA THR A 117 -14.82 -3.29 0.35
C THR A 117 -14.52 -2.17 1.35
N TYR A 118 -13.24 -1.89 1.57
CA TYR A 118 -12.77 -0.93 2.56
C TYR A 118 -12.15 0.28 1.88
N SER A 119 -12.45 1.46 2.39
CA SER A 119 -11.78 2.68 1.95
C SER A 119 -10.33 2.69 2.44
N TYR A 120 -9.48 3.37 1.68
CA TYR A 120 -8.09 3.62 2.07
C TYR A 120 -8.04 4.40 3.39
N ARG A 121 -8.98 5.32 3.61
CA ARG A 121 -9.17 6.00 4.90
C ARG A 121 -9.37 5.01 6.06
N GLU A 122 -10.25 4.03 5.92
CA GLU A 122 -10.48 3.03 6.97
C GLU A 122 -9.22 2.19 7.24
N MET A 123 -8.47 1.84 6.19
CA MET A 123 -7.20 1.12 6.34
C MET A 123 -6.13 1.98 7.04
N MET A 124 -5.99 3.26 6.67
CA MET A 124 -5.06 4.19 7.33
C MET A 124 -5.42 4.43 8.80
N GLN A 125 -6.70 4.52 9.15
CA GLN A 125 -7.12 4.62 10.55
C GLN A 125 -6.73 3.39 11.39
N VAL A 126 -6.61 2.21 10.79
CA VAL A 126 -6.08 1.03 11.48
C VAL A 126 -4.57 1.15 11.68
N MET A 127 -3.84 1.60 10.65
CA MET A 127 -2.40 1.86 10.74
C MET A 127 -2.08 2.92 11.80
N ASP A 128 -2.81 4.05 11.83
CA ASP A 128 -2.65 5.11 12.84
C ASP A 128 -2.78 4.57 14.28
N ARG A 129 -3.77 3.69 14.53
CA ARG A 129 -3.96 3.06 15.85
C ARG A 129 -2.82 2.12 16.18
N LEU A 130 -2.33 1.37 15.19
CA LEU A 130 -1.18 0.49 15.36
C LEU A 130 0.08 1.30 15.68
N ASP A 131 0.36 2.37 14.94
CA ASP A 131 1.52 3.24 15.17
C ASP A 131 1.46 3.92 16.54
N GLN A 132 0.28 4.38 16.94
CA GLN A 132 0.05 4.91 18.28
C GLN A 132 0.33 3.86 19.37
N PHE A 133 -0.12 2.62 19.16
CA PHE A 133 0.11 1.52 20.08
C PHE A 133 1.60 1.17 20.19
N LEU A 134 2.30 1.04 19.06
CA LEU A 134 3.72 0.72 18.99
C LEU A 134 4.60 1.83 19.62
N SER A 135 4.17 3.09 19.49
CA SER A 135 4.89 4.24 20.04
C SER A 135 4.57 4.54 21.51
N ASN A 136 3.58 3.85 22.09
CA ASN A 136 3.15 4.10 23.46
C ASN A 136 4.05 3.35 24.47
N SER A 137 4.92 4.10 25.13
CA SER A 137 5.84 3.58 26.16
C SER A 137 5.17 3.02 27.41
N SER A 138 3.86 3.19 27.57
CA SER A 138 3.10 2.58 28.66
C SER A 138 2.66 1.14 28.35
N VAL A 139 2.77 0.69 27.10
CA VAL A 139 2.46 -0.69 26.72
C VAL A 139 3.58 -1.61 27.24
N PRO A 140 3.25 -2.68 27.99
CA PRO A 140 4.25 -3.62 28.48
C PRO A 140 5.02 -4.31 27.35
N ALA A 141 6.34 -4.46 27.50
CA ALA A 141 7.19 -5.11 26.50
C ALA A 141 6.83 -6.59 26.26
N ASP A 142 6.18 -7.24 27.22
CA ASP A 142 5.68 -8.61 27.17
C ASP A 142 4.23 -8.71 26.67
N HIS A 143 3.65 -7.62 26.14
CA HIS A 143 2.32 -7.64 25.56
C HIS A 143 2.21 -8.73 24.46
N PRO A 144 1.17 -9.60 24.48
CA PRO A 144 1.12 -10.78 23.60
C PRO A 144 1.30 -10.46 22.11
N PHE A 145 0.62 -9.40 21.63
CA PHE A 145 0.83 -8.91 20.27
C PHE A 145 2.25 -8.41 19.99
N LEU A 146 2.85 -7.59 20.87
CA LEU A 146 4.18 -6.99 20.64
C LEU A 146 5.28 -8.06 20.53
N THR A 147 5.22 -9.08 21.38
CA THR A 147 6.23 -10.16 21.37
C THR A 147 6.24 -10.96 20.07
N ARG A 148 5.19 -10.87 19.25
CA ARG A 148 5.00 -11.60 18.00
C ARG A 148 4.92 -10.72 16.77
N PHE A 149 4.87 -9.39 16.92
CA PHE A 149 4.72 -8.47 15.81
C PHE A 149 5.94 -8.53 14.87
N ALA A 150 5.67 -8.75 13.59
CA ALA A 150 6.69 -8.82 12.53
C ALA A 150 6.63 -7.63 11.57
N GLY A 151 5.46 -7.04 11.40
CA GLY A 151 5.26 -5.90 10.51
C GLY A 151 3.78 -5.68 10.20
N ALA A 152 3.46 -4.56 9.58
CA ALA A 152 2.14 -4.31 9.05
C ALA A 152 2.20 -3.35 7.86
N GLY A 153 1.19 -3.42 7.00
CA GLY A 153 1.00 -2.49 5.90
C GLY A 153 -0.39 -2.58 5.30
N ALA A 154 -0.81 -1.52 4.62
CA ALA A 154 -1.98 -1.58 3.77
C ALA A 154 -1.63 -2.25 2.45
N ASP A 155 -2.31 -3.35 2.14
CA ASP A 155 -2.27 -4.01 0.85
C ASP A 155 -3.46 -3.52 0.01
N VAL A 156 -3.17 -2.68 -0.98
CA VAL A 156 -4.18 -2.12 -1.88
C VAL A 156 -4.78 -3.19 -2.80
N PHE A 157 -3.99 -4.19 -3.20
CA PHE A 157 -4.47 -5.25 -4.09
C PHE A 157 -5.45 -6.19 -3.37
N GLU A 158 -5.13 -6.57 -2.13
CA GLU A 158 -6.06 -7.35 -1.31
C GLU A 158 -7.16 -6.51 -0.66
N ASN A 159 -7.03 -5.18 -0.69
CA ASN A 159 -7.87 -4.24 0.01
C ASN A 159 -7.99 -4.62 1.51
N ARG A 160 -6.84 -4.73 2.18
CA ARG A 160 -6.70 -5.13 3.59
C ARG A 160 -5.54 -4.40 4.26
N VAL A 161 -5.58 -4.30 5.58
CA VAL A 161 -4.38 -4.09 6.40
C VAL A 161 -3.84 -5.46 6.78
N VAL A 162 -2.66 -5.79 6.28
CA VAL A 162 -1.98 -7.04 6.59
C VAL A 162 -1.12 -6.83 7.82
N VAL A 163 -1.40 -7.59 8.88
CA VAL A 163 -0.62 -7.61 10.13
C VAL A 163 0.12 -8.93 10.19
N GLN A 164 1.45 -8.85 10.15
CA GLN A 164 2.32 -10.01 10.16
C GLN A 164 2.73 -10.37 11.58
N LEU A 165 2.63 -11.65 11.91
CA LEU A 165 3.07 -12.23 13.16
C LEU A 165 4.15 -13.29 12.90
N THR A 166 5.19 -13.35 13.73
CA THR A 166 6.24 -14.39 13.63
C THR A 166 5.68 -15.80 13.79
N GLU A 167 4.59 -15.93 14.56
CA GLU A 167 3.80 -17.13 14.72
C GLU A 167 2.32 -16.77 14.81
N MET A 168 1.47 -17.54 14.11
CA MET A 168 0.01 -17.39 14.21
C MET A 168 -0.44 -17.86 15.60
N ASN A 169 -0.81 -16.92 16.45
CA ASN A 169 -1.13 -17.17 17.85
C ASN A 169 -2.43 -16.44 18.24
N ASP A 170 -3.36 -17.19 18.82
CA ASP A 170 -4.68 -16.64 19.17
C ASP A 170 -4.58 -15.53 20.21
N ASP A 171 -3.72 -15.63 21.22
CA ASP A 171 -3.57 -14.57 22.24
C ASP A 171 -3.05 -13.26 21.63
N ALA A 172 -2.09 -13.34 20.70
CA ALA A 172 -1.59 -12.20 19.95
C ALA A 172 -2.69 -11.57 19.09
N ILE A 173 -3.48 -12.38 18.37
CA ILE A 173 -4.59 -11.91 17.54
C ILE A 173 -5.71 -11.28 18.39
N GLN A 174 -6.08 -11.89 19.50
CA GLN A 174 -7.14 -11.38 20.38
C GLN A 174 -6.70 -10.10 21.09
N SER A 175 -5.45 -10.02 21.56
CA SER A 175 -4.92 -8.79 22.16
C SER A 175 -4.83 -7.65 21.13
N PHE A 176 -4.40 -7.90 19.88
CA PHE A 176 -4.49 -6.89 18.82
C PHE A 176 -5.94 -6.40 18.64
N LYS A 177 -6.91 -7.32 18.52
CA LYS A 177 -8.31 -6.97 18.28
C LYS A 177 -8.90 -6.14 19.42
N LYS A 178 -8.50 -6.43 20.65
CA LYS A 178 -8.96 -5.75 21.86
C LYS A 178 -8.32 -4.38 22.02
N ASP A 179 -7.00 -4.29 21.86
CA ASP A 179 -6.21 -3.15 22.32
C ASP A 179 -5.81 -2.20 21.17
N ILE A 180 -5.95 -2.62 19.90
CA ILE A 180 -5.56 -1.85 18.71
C ILE A 180 -6.74 -1.66 17.75
N SER A 181 -7.27 -2.75 17.18
CA SER A 181 -8.36 -2.66 16.20
C SER A 181 -9.04 -4.01 15.97
N ASN A 182 -10.37 -4.03 16.06
CA ASN A 182 -11.20 -5.19 15.66
C ASN A 182 -11.76 -5.06 14.23
N SER A 183 -11.24 -4.13 13.42
CA SER A 183 -11.74 -3.87 12.08
C SER A 183 -11.66 -5.13 11.21
N PRO A 184 -12.72 -5.45 10.43
CA PRO A 184 -12.69 -6.58 9.50
C PRO A 184 -11.75 -6.32 8.29
N ALA A 185 -11.21 -5.12 8.16
CA ALA A 185 -10.15 -4.80 7.20
C ALA A 185 -8.79 -5.42 7.54
N VAL A 186 -8.61 -5.90 8.78
CA VAL A 186 -7.36 -6.51 9.23
C VAL A 186 -7.31 -7.98 8.82
N LYS A 187 -6.22 -8.37 8.14
CA LYS A 187 -5.86 -9.76 7.84
C LYS A 187 -4.58 -10.10 8.60
N PHE A 188 -4.54 -11.25 9.27
CA PHE A 188 -3.34 -11.73 9.95
C PHE A 188 -2.63 -12.77 9.11
N GLU A 189 -1.32 -12.66 9.02
CA GLU A 189 -0.48 -13.61 8.28
C GLU A 189 0.81 -13.91 9.02
N LYS A 190 1.47 -15.00 8.64
CA LYS A 190 2.78 -15.34 9.16
C LYS A 190 3.84 -14.49 8.44
N GLY A 191 4.69 -13.81 9.20
CA GLY A 191 5.85 -13.07 8.72
C GLY A 191 7.16 -13.56 9.34
N GLU A 192 8.26 -12.91 8.96
CA GLU A 192 9.58 -13.14 9.55
C GLU A 192 9.88 -12.11 10.64
N ALA A 193 10.68 -12.48 11.61
CA ALA A 193 11.11 -11.52 12.63
C ALA A 193 11.90 -10.37 11.97
N PRO A 194 11.71 -9.11 12.41
CA PRO A 194 12.49 -8.00 11.88
C PRO A 194 13.98 -8.28 12.09
N VAL A 195 14.77 -8.29 11.02
CA VAL A 195 16.22 -8.37 11.13
C VAL A 195 16.71 -7.01 11.60
N LEU A 196 17.14 -6.92 12.87
CA LEU A 196 17.83 -5.74 13.39
C LEU A 196 19.19 -5.66 12.68
N MET A 197 19.33 -4.73 11.73
CA MET A 197 20.60 -4.34 11.11
C MET A 197 21.20 -3.13 11.83
#